data_AF-A0A1R3WWP7-F1
#
_entry.id   AF-A0A1R3WWP7-F1
#
_cell.length_a   1.000
_cell.length_b   1.000
_cell.length_c   1.000
_cell.angle_alpha   90.00
_cell.angle_beta   90.00
_cell.angle_gamma   90.00
#
_symmetry.space_group_name_H-M   'P 1'
#
loop_
_entity.id
_entity.type
_entity.pdbx_description
1 polymer ?
#
loop_
_entity_poly.entity_id
_entity_poly.type
_entity_poly.pdbx_seq_one_letter_code
_entity_poly.pdbx_strand_id
1 'polypeptide(L)' 'MFEAMVLVGAALSLLGLAGLVWSILRVARARRARLSDEDLRAVLKSALPINLGALFLSVLGLMLVVIGVMLG' A
#
# COMPACT_ATOMS: atom_id res chain seq x y z
N MET A 1 -0.21 -19.20 18.79
CA MET A 1 0.08 -19.17 17.33
C MET A 1 -0.87 -18.23 16.59
N PHE A 2 -2.17 -18.30 16.81
CA PHE A 2 -3.16 -17.43 16.14
C PHE A 2 -2.94 -15.92 16.40
N GLU A 3 -2.60 -15.53 17.63
CA GLU A 3 -2.24 -14.12 17.94
C GLU A 3 -1.03 -13.61 17.15
N ALA A 4 -0.03 -14.47 16.89
CA ALA A 4 1.13 -14.09 16.08
C ALA A 4 0.73 -13.85 14.62
N MET A 5 -0.21 -14.63 14.08
CA MET A 5 -0.74 -14.43 12.72
C MET A 5 -1.50 -13.11 12.61
N VAL A 6 -2.31 -12.77 13.63
CA VAL A 6 -3.02 -11.50 13.69
C VAL A 6 -2.04 -10.33 13.80
N LEU A 7 -1.03 -10.42 14.65
CA LEU A 7 -0.04 -9.35 14.83
C LEU A 7 0.79 -9.13 13.55
N VAL A 8 1.29 -10.19 12.94
CA VAL A 8 2.07 -10.12 11.69
C VAL A 8 1.19 -9.62 10.55
N GLY A 9 -0.03 -10.14 10.43
CA GLY A 9 -0.99 -9.68 9.42
C GLY A 9 -1.29 -8.18 9.56
N ALA A 10 -1.54 -7.72 10.78
CA ALA A 10 -1.79 -6.30 11.05
C ALA A 10 -0.57 -5.42 10.70
N ALA A 11 0.64 -5.87 11.05
CA ALA A 11 1.87 -5.16 10.70
C ALA A 11 2.07 -5.07 9.17
N LEU A 12 1.85 -6.17 8.44
CA LEU A 12 1.92 -6.19 6.98
C LEU A 12 0.86 -5.28 6.35
N SER A 13 -0.37 -5.30 6.88
CA SER A 13 -1.43 -4.41 6.42
C SER A 13 -1.09 -2.94 6.61
N LEU A 14 -0.56 -2.57 7.78
CA LEU A 14 -0.15 -1.19 8.07
C LEU A 14 1.01 -0.74 7.19
N LEU A 15 1.98 -1.62 6.92
CA LEU A 15 3.09 -1.33 5.99
C LEU A 15 2.57 -1.11 4.56
N GLY A 16 1.65 -1.96 4.09
CA GLY A 16 0.98 -1.79 2.81
C GLY A 16 0.21 -0.47 2.73
N LEU A 17 -0.55 -0.13 3.77
CA LEU A 17 -1.28 1.12 3.85
C LEU A 17 -0.35 2.34 3.84
N ALA A 18 0.76 2.31 4.56
CA ALA A 18 1.76 3.38 4.54
C ALA A 18 2.35 3.58 3.13
N GLY A 19 2.63 2.48 2.41
CA GLY A 19 3.07 2.53 1.01
C GLY A 19 2.03 3.14 0.07
N LEU A 20 0.74 2.83 0.27
CA LEU A 20 -0.36 3.41 -0.49
C LEU A 20 -0.47 4.91 -0.25
N VAL A 21 -0.45 5.33 1.02
CA VAL A 21 -0.47 6.75 1.40
C VAL A 21 0.71 7.50 0.77
N TRP A 22 1.90 6.92 0.80
CA TRP A 22 3.08 7.53 0.19
C TRP A 22 2.92 7.70 -1.33
N SER A 23 2.41 6.68 -2.04
CA SER A 23 2.15 6.76 -3.48
C SER A 23 1.12 7.85 -3.82
N ILE A 24 0.03 7.93 -3.05
CA ILE A 24 -1.00 8.97 -3.21
C ILE A 24 -0.39 10.36 -3.01
N LEU A 25 0.39 10.57 -1.94
CA LEU A 25 1.01 11.85 -1.66
C LEU A 25 1.99 12.26 -2.76
N ARG A 26 2.77 11.32 -3.31
CA ARG A 26 3.69 11.57 -4.43
C ARG A 26 2.96 12.06 -5.67
N VAL A 27 1.90 11.35 -6.08
CA VAL A 27 1.08 11.73 -7.25
C VAL A 27 0.34 13.04 -6.99
N ALA A 28 -0.23 13.23 -5.80
CA ALA A 28 -0.95 14.46 -5.44
C ALA A 28 -0.05 15.70 -5.40
N ARG A 29 1.21 15.55 -4.99
CA ARG A 29 2.21 16.63 -5.06
C ARG A 29 2.58 16.94 -6.51
N ALA A 30 2.85 15.92 -7.33
CA ALA A 30 3.16 16.11 -8.75
C ALA A 30 2.03 16.80 -9.52
N ARG A 31 0.77 16.40 -9.27
CA ARG A 31 -0.41 17.08 -9.84
C ARG A 31 -0.50 18.55 -9.42
N ARG A 32 -0.16 18.88 -8.16
CA ARG A 32 -0.19 20.26 -7.65
C ARG A 32 0.94 21.12 -8.20
N ALA A 33 2.05 20.53 -8.61
CA ALA A 33 3.20 21.23 -9.17
C ALA A 33 3.00 21.75 -10.61
N ARG A 34 1.81 21.54 -11.22
CA ARG A 34 1.50 21.92 -12.62
C ARG A 34 2.58 21.46 -13.61
N LEU A 35 3.05 20.24 -13.43
CA LEU A 35 3.99 19.59 -14.33
C LEU A 35 3.43 19.52 -15.76
N SER A 36 4.33 19.46 -16.74
CA SER A 36 3.95 19.11 -18.11
C SER A 36 3.28 17.73 -18.13
N ASP A 37 2.43 17.47 -19.14
CA ASP A 37 1.72 16.19 -19.24
C ASP A 37 2.68 15.00 -19.33
N GLU A 38 3.83 15.19 -19.97
CA GLU A 38 4.88 14.16 -20.08
C GLU A 38 5.51 13.84 -18.72
N ASP A 39 5.84 14.86 -17.93
CA ASP A 39 6.41 14.70 -16.59
C ASP A 39 5.41 14.09 -15.61
N LEU A 40 4.14 14.50 -15.67
CA LEU A 40 3.09 13.92 -14.83
C LEU A 40 2.90 12.44 -15.15
N ARG A 41 2.92 12.08 -16.44
CA ARG A 41 2.80 10.68 -16.89
C ARG A 41 4.01 9.85 -16.44
N ALA A 42 5.21 10.41 -16.44
CA ALA A 42 6.40 9.75 -15.90
C ALA A 42 6.26 9.49 -14.38
N VAL A 43 5.78 10.46 -13.61
CA VAL A 43 5.51 10.27 -12.18
C VAL A 43 4.49 9.15 -11.96
N LEU A 44 3.38 9.16 -12.69
CA LEU A 44 2.35 8.12 -12.59
C LEU A 44 2.92 6.72 -12.90
N LYS A 45 3.70 6.59 -13.97
CA LYS A 45 4.36 5.33 -14.33
C LYS A 45 5.28 4.83 -13.22
N SER A 46 6.02 5.73 -12.56
CA SER A 46 6.90 5.36 -11.44
C SER A 46 6.15 5.03 -10.14
N ALA A 47 4.96 5.60 -9.92
CA ALA A 47 4.17 5.41 -8.71
C ALA A 47 3.30 4.14 -8.75
N LEU A 48 2.93 3.66 -9.95
CA LEU A 48 2.07 2.50 -10.17
C LEU A 48 2.63 1.19 -9.55
N PRO A 49 3.90 0.80 -9.77
CA PRO A 49 4.47 -0.41 -9.17
C PRO A 49 4.47 -0.35 -7.64
N ILE A 50 4.78 0.81 -7.07
CA ILE A 50 4.74 1.04 -5.61
C ILE A 50 3.31 0.89 -5.10
N ASN A 51 2.34 1.50 -5.79
CA ASN A 51 0.93 1.40 -5.41
C ASN A 51 0.44 -0.05 -5.41
N LEU A 52 0.74 -0.81 -6.46
CA LEU A 52 0.35 -2.22 -6.55
C LEU A 52 1.05 -3.08 -5.51
N GLY A 53 2.35 -2.90 -5.29
CA GLY A 53 3.08 -3.63 -4.25
C GLY A 53 2.53 -3.35 -2.85
N ALA A 54 2.25 -2.08 -2.56
CA ALA A 54 1.65 -1.64 -1.31
C ALA A 54 0.22 -2.19 -1.11
N LEU A 55 -0.60 -2.17 -2.16
CA LEU A 55 -1.94 -2.77 -2.14
C LEU A 55 -1.87 -4.27 -1.85
N PHE A 56 -0.98 -4.99 -2.55
CA PHE A 56 -0.84 -6.42 -2.40
C PHE A 56 -0.39 -6.79 -0.98
N LEU A 57 0.60 -6.09 -0.45
CA LEU A 57 1.04 -6.25 0.94
C LEU A 57 -0.10 -5.98 1.93
N SER A 58 -0.89 -4.94 1.68
CA SER A 58 -2.02 -4.57 2.52
C SER A 58 -3.08 -5.68 2.58
N VAL A 59 -3.43 -6.22 1.41
CA VAL A 59 -4.43 -7.29 1.26
C VAL A 59 -3.94 -8.60 1.86
N LEU A 60 -2.69 -9.00 1.61
CA LEU A 60 -2.13 -10.21 2.19
C LEU A 60 -2.08 -10.15 3.72
N GLY A 61 -1.67 -9.01 4.27
CA GLY A 61 -1.71 -8.80 5.72
C GLY A 61 -3.12 -8.94 6.28
N LEU A 62 -4.13 -8.40 5.58
CA LEU A 62 -5.51 -8.43 6.04
C LEU A 62 -6.08 -9.85 5.97
N MET A 63 -5.75 -10.61 4.91
CA MET A 63 -6.10 -12.02 4.80
C MET A 63 -5.49 -12.83 5.95
N LEU A 64 -4.24 -12.56 6.32
CA LEU A 64 -3.59 -13.20 7.48
C LEU A 64 -4.31 -12.90 8.80
N VAL A 65 -4.73 -11.64 9.01
CA VAL A 65 -5.53 -11.26 10.19
C VAL A 65 -6.84 -12.04 10.21
N VAL A 66 -7.58 -12.04 9.10
CA VAL A 66 -8.88 -12.73 9.00
C VAL A 66 -8.73 -14.22 9.29
N ILE A 67 -7.73 -14.88 8.70
CA ILE A 67 -7.44 -16.30 8.97
C ILE A 67 -7.07 -16.51 10.44
N GLY A 68 -6.21 -15.65 11.01
CA GLY A 68 -5.80 -15.73 12.42
C GLY A 68 -6.97 -15.58 13.39
N VAL A 69 -7.92 -14.70 13.09
CA VAL A 69 -9.15 -14.49 13.90
C VAL A 69 -10.14 -15.64 13.73
N MET A 70 -10.27 -16.23 12.54
CA MET A 70 -11.21 -17.33 12.29
C MET A 70 -10.75 -18.66 12.88
N LEU A 71 -9.44 -18.87 13.05
CA LEU A 71 -8.87 -20.11 13.57
C LEU A 71 -8.61 -20.09 15.08
N GLY A 72 -8.70 -18.92 15.72
CA GLY A 72 -8.58 -18.74 17.17
C GLY A 72 -9.95 -18.68 17.84
#